data_AF-A0A0V0YY07-F1
#
_entry.id   AF-A0A0V0YY07-F1
#
_cell.length_a   1.000
_cell.length_b   1.000
_cell.length_c   1.000
_cell.angle_alpha   90.00
_cell.angle_beta   90.00
_cell.angle_gamma   90.00
#
_symmetry.space_group_name_H-M   'P 1'
#
loop_
_entity.id
_entity.type
_entity.pdbx_description
1 polymer ?
#
loop_
_entity_poly.entity_id
_entity_poly.type
_entity_poly.pdbx_seq_one_letter_code
_entity_poly.pdbx_strand_id
1 'polypeptide(L)'
;MTGESMRSFAHRLQLLLDRACVTEDKMTNTTLLLRRFISGLPKNYSRQLMTGAELTSLDEAVDRAQLLASVDGQLDTQTMATTHEMSALMEEMKRKIDNLADRIDQTAIHNQAQGVAVRRQEEPRRNEQQRSQPRCCSWGRIGHLARNCRSGRRLNWIGPGAADRRRGPQN
;
A
#
# COMPACT_ATOMS: atom_id res chain seq x y z
N MET A 1 -35.47 9.46 13.95
CA MET A 1 -36.00 8.74 15.12
C MET A 1 -34.95 8.78 16.21
N THR A 2 -34.90 9.87 16.98
CA THR A 2 -33.90 10.06 18.03
C THR A 2 -34.44 9.48 19.34
N GLY A 3 -34.01 8.25 19.68
CA GLY A 3 -34.12 7.66 21.02
C GLY A 3 -35.37 6.83 21.35
N GLU A 4 -36.42 6.86 20.54
CA GLU A 4 -37.62 6.04 20.79
C GLU A 4 -37.42 4.61 20.28
N SER A 5 -37.78 3.60 21.10
CA SER A 5 -37.75 2.19 20.69
C SER A 5 -38.80 1.91 19.61
N MET A 6 -38.57 0.90 18.76
CA MET A 6 -39.52 0.51 17.72
C MET A 6 -40.88 0.10 18.30
N ARG A 7 -40.90 -0.56 19.46
CA ARG A 7 -42.13 -0.91 20.18
C ARG A 7 -42.88 0.30 20.70
N SER A 8 -42.17 1.28 21.27
CA SER A 8 -42.77 2.54 21.74
C SER A 8 -43.39 3.32 20.59
N PHE A 9 -42.70 3.39 19.45
CA PHE A 9 -43.21 4.01 18.24
C PHE A 9 -44.48 3.31 17.71
N ALA A 10 -44.47 1.97 17.62
CA ALA A 10 -45.63 1.19 17.18
C ALA A 10 -46.83 1.40 18.11
N HIS A 11 -46.62 1.33 19.42
CA HIS A 11 -47.67 1.55 20.42
C HIS A 11 -48.26 2.97 20.33
N ARG A 12 -47.40 3.99 20.14
CA ARG A 12 -47.85 5.38 19.96
C ARG A 12 -48.67 5.54 18.68
N LEU A 13 -48.25 4.89 17.60
CA LEU A 13 -48.99 4.90 16.34
C LEU A 13 -50.36 4.21 16.48
N GLN A 14 -50.43 3.11 17.23
CA GLN A 14 -51.67 2.40 17.51
C GLN A 14 -52.65 3.28 18.29
N LEU A 15 -52.20 3.90 19.40
CA LEU A 15 -53.00 4.85 20.17
C LEU A 15 -53.53 6.02 19.34
N LEU A 16 -52.73 6.52 18.39
CA LEU A 16 -53.15 7.63 17.52
C LEU A 16 -54.22 7.19 16.53
N LEU A 17 -54.09 5.99 15.96
CA LEU A 17 -55.11 5.47 15.05
C LEU A 17 -56.39 5.07 15.79
N ASP A 18 -56.29 4.48 16.98
CA ASP A 18 -57.48 4.16 17.81
C ASP A 18 -58.29 5.41 18.17
N ARG A 19 -57.63 6.57 18.27
CA ARG A 19 -58.30 7.87 18.51
C ARG A 19 -58.83 8.54 17.25
N ALA A 20 -58.19 8.31 16.11
CA ALA A 20 -58.50 8.99 14.85
C ALA A 20 -59.51 8.20 13.99
N CYS A 21 -59.51 6.88 14.09
CA CYS A 21 -60.40 6.00 13.34
C CYS A 21 -61.66 5.70 14.15
N VAL A 22 -62.83 6.13 13.62
CA VAL A 22 -64.16 5.74 14.12
C VAL A 22 -64.64 4.42 13.47
N THR A 23 -63.86 3.89 12.52
CA THR A 23 -64.23 2.76 11.67
C THR A 23 -63.85 1.41 12.30
N GLU A 24 -64.83 0.50 12.39
CA GLU A 24 -64.69 -0.86 12.97
C GLU A 24 -63.95 -1.87 12.07
N ASP A 25 -63.59 -1.51 10.83
CA ASP A 25 -62.93 -2.44 9.93
C ASP A 25 -61.47 -2.71 10.34
N LYS A 26 -61.28 -3.87 10.97
CA LYS A 26 -59.99 -4.35 11.47
C LYS A 26 -58.94 -4.47 10.36
N MET A 27 -59.31 -4.89 9.15
CA MET A 27 -58.36 -5.13 8.06
C MET A 27 -57.84 -3.83 7.46
N THR A 28 -58.70 -2.81 7.34
CA THR A 28 -58.26 -1.48 6.90
C THR A 28 -57.38 -0.82 7.96
N ASN A 29 -57.71 -0.96 9.25
CA ASN A 29 -56.90 -0.39 10.34
C ASN A 29 -55.52 -1.05 10.43
N THR A 30 -55.41 -2.38 10.30
CA THR A 30 -54.11 -3.07 10.28
C THR A 30 -53.26 -2.68 9.07
N THR A 31 -53.88 -2.55 7.89
CA THR A 31 -53.17 -2.10 6.67
C THR A 31 -52.64 -0.68 6.82
N LEU A 32 -53.43 0.22 7.40
CA LEU A 32 -53.01 1.60 7.68
C LEU A 32 -51.90 1.66 8.73
N LEU A 33 -52.00 0.88 9.81
CA LEU A 33 -50.95 0.74 10.83
C LEU A 33 -49.64 0.31 10.20
N LEU A 34 -49.66 -0.77 9.41
CA LEU A 34 -48.49 -1.31 8.73
C LEU A 34 -47.86 -0.28 7.79
N ARG A 35 -48.67 0.31 6.90
CA ARG A 35 -48.18 1.31 5.95
C ARG A 35 -47.58 2.51 6.66
N ARG A 36 -48.22 2.98 7.74
CA ARG A 36 -47.75 4.15 8.48
C ARG A 36 -46.50 3.83 9.29
N PHE A 37 -46.42 2.65 9.89
CA PHE A 37 -45.25 2.15 10.60
C PHE A 37 -44.03 2.07 9.65
N ILE A 38 -44.17 1.38 8.51
CA ILE A 38 -43.10 1.24 7.51
C ILE A 38 -42.64 2.61 6.99
N SER A 39 -43.58 3.53 6.73
CA SER A 39 -43.25 4.88 6.26
C SER A 39 -42.54 5.75 7.32
N GLY A 40 -42.69 5.42 8.59
CA GLY A 40 -42.07 6.15 9.71
C GLY A 40 -40.65 5.69 10.02
N LEU A 41 -40.23 4.54 9.49
CA LEU A 41 -38.89 3.99 9.70
C LEU A 41 -37.84 4.64 8.78
N PRO A 42 -36.56 4.59 9.18
CA PRO A 42 -35.43 4.85 8.29
C PRO A 42 -35.53 4.09 6.96
N LYS A 43 -35.08 4.72 5.87
CA LYS A 43 -35.25 4.21 4.50
C LYS A 43 -34.62 2.84 4.27
N ASN A 44 -33.52 2.52 4.96
CA ASN A 44 -32.86 1.21 4.93
C ASN A 44 -33.79 0.12 5.47
N TYR A 45 -34.39 0.33 6.65
CA TYR A 45 -35.31 -0.63 7.25
C TYR A 45 -36.62 -0.74 6.48
N SER A 46 -37.18 0.40 6.04
CA SER A 46 -38.37 0.42 5.18
C SER A 46 -38.18 -0.44 3.92
N ARG A 47 -37.05 -0.28 3.21
CA ARG A 47 -36.76 -1.04 2.00
C ARG A 47 -36.61 -2.53 2.29
N GLN A 48 -35.89 -2.89 3.35
CA GLN A 48 -35.67 -4.29 3.72
C GLN A 48 -36.99 -4.98 4.09
N LEU A 49 -37.86 -4.31 4.84
CA LEU A 49 -39.20 -4.82 5.18
C LEU A 49 -40.07 -5.00 3.94
N MET A 50 -39.98 -4.09 2.97
CA MET A 50 -40.73 -4.19 1.70
C MET A 50 -40.22 -5.29 0.75
N THR A 51 -38.99 -5.76 0.93
CA THR A 51 -38.37 -6.79 0.06
C THR A 51 -38.59 -8.20 0.62
N GLY A 52 -38.99 -8.33 1.88
CA GLY A 52 -39.23 -9.60 2.55
C GLY A 52 -40.63 -10.19 2.32
N ALA A 53 -40.95 -11.23 3.09
CA ALA A 53 -42.28 -11.84 3.10
C ALA A 53 -43.36 -10.80 3.47
N GLU A 54 -44.58 -10.98 2.95
CA GLU A 54 -45.71 -10.11 3.29
C GLU A 54 -45.90 -10.00 4.80
N LEU A 55 -46.10 -8.76 5.26
CA LEU A 55 -46.34 -8.46 6.67
C LEU A 55 -47.83 -8.55 6.95
N THR A 56 -48.20 -9.49 7.82
CA THR A 56 -49.62 -9.74 8.15
C THR A 56 -50.07 -8.98 9.38
N SER A 57 -49.13 -8.57 10.25
CA SER A 57 -49.41 -7.89 11.50
C SER A 57 -48.35 -6.84 11.85
N LEU A 58 -48.75 -5.85 12.67
CA LEU A 58 -47.84 -4.81 13.14
C LEU A 58 -46.72 -5.39 14.01
N ASP A 59 -47.02 -6.34 14.89
CA ASP A 59 -46.04 -6.97 15.77
C ASP A 59 -44.94 -7.68 14.97
N GLU A 60 -45.32 -8.41 13.91
CA GLU A 60 -44.36 -9.04 13.01
C GLU A 60 -43.45 -8.01 12.31
N ALA A 61 -44.02 -6.87 11.90
CA ALA A 61 -43.25 -5.78 11.30
C ALA A 61 -42.27 -5.16 12.31
N VAL A 62 -42.70 -5.00 13.56
CA VAL A 62 -41.88 -4.48 14.66
C VAL A 62 -40.74 -5.43 14.99
N ASP A 63 -41.01 -6.72 15.15
CA ASP A 63 -40.00 -7.71 15.49
C ASP A 63 -38.95 -7.84 14.37
N ARG A 64 -39.36 -7.83 13.09
CA ARG A 64 -38.42 -7.81 11.97
C ARG A 64 -37.61 -6.53 11.93
N ALA A 65 -38.22 -5.36 12.15
CA ALA A 65 -37.49 -4.09 12.20
C ALA A 65 -36.46 -4.10 13.35
N GLN A 66 -36.82 -4.66 14.50
CA GLN A 66 -35.96 -4.77 15.67
C GLN A 66 -34.76 -5.69 15.39
N LEU A 67 -34.99 -6.81 14.68
CA LEU A 67 -33.92 -7.69 14.22
C LEU A 67 -32.94 -6.94 13.30
N LEU A 68 -33.44 -6.18 12.34
CA LEU A 68 -32.61 -5.39 11.42
C LEU A 68 -31.75 -4.37 12.17
N ALA A 69 -32.32 -3.67 13.15
CA ALA A 69 -31.58 -2.74 14.00
C ALA A 69 -30.51 -3.45 14.85
N SER A 70 -30.80 -4.66 15.35
CA SER A 70 -29.82 -5.45 16.11
C SER A 70 -28.65 -5.93 15.24
N VAL A 71 -28.92 -6.34 13.99
CA VAL A 71 -27.89 -6.77 13.05
C VAL A 71 -26.97 -5.61 12.68
N ASP A 72 -27.54 -4.44 12.38
CA ASP A 72 -26.75 -3.23 12.10
C ASP A 72 -25.86 -2.85 13.29
N GLY A 73 -26.40 -2.87 14.51
CA GLY A 73 -25.60 -2.58 15.72
C GLY A 73 -24.46 -3.58 15.96
N GLN A 74 -24.66 -4.85 15.62
CA GLN A 74 -23.61 -5.87 15.72
C GLN A 74 -22.54 -5.68 14.63
N LEU A 75 -22.96 -5.36 13.39
CA LEU A 75 -22.04 -5.07 12.29
C LEU A 75 -21.16 -3.86 12.60
N ASP A 76 -21.72 -2.78 13.15
CA ASP A 76 -20.94 -1.61 13.54
C ASP A 76 -19.88 -1.98 14.60
N THR A 77 -20.25 -2.79 15.59
CA THR A 77 -19.34 -3.26 16.64
C THR A 77 -18.23 -4.17 16.08
N GLN A 78 -18.59 -5.10 15.19
CA GLN A 78 -17.64 -6.01 14.54
C GLN A 78 -16.70 -5.25 13.58
N THR A 79 -17.22 -4.24 12.87
CA THR A 79 -16.43 -3.38 11.98
C THR A 79 -15.42 -2.55 12.77
N MET A 80 -15.81 -2.04 13.94
CA MET A 80 -14.88 -1.33 14.84
C MET A 80 -13.80 -2.27 15.43
N ALA A 81 -14.16 -3.51 15.80
CA ALA A 81 -13.20 -4.48 16.31
C ALA A 81 -12.17 -4.89 15.23
N THR A 82 -12.65 -5.22 14.03
CA THR A 82 -11.79 -5.61 12.90
C THR A 82 -10.91 -4.47 12.41
N THR A 83 -11.40 -3.23 12.37
CA THR A 83 -10.57 -2.06 12.04
C THR A 83 -9.48 -1.82 13.09
N HIS A 84 -9.76 -2.02 14.38
CA HIS A 84 -8.74 -1.94 15.42
C HIS A 84 -7.67 -3.04 15.27
N GLU A 85 -8.07 -4.28 14.98
CA GLU A 85 -7.14 -5.39 14.74
C GLU A 85 -6.29 -5.17 13.47
N MET A 86 -6.91 -4.70 12.38
CA MET A 86 -6.21 -4.34 11.15
C MET A 86 -5.26 -3.17 11.35
N SER A 87 -5.65 -2.17 12.15
CA SER A 87 -4.79 -1.04 12.51
C SER A 87 -3.59 -1.50 13.35
N ALA A 88 -3.80 -2.38 14.32
CA ALA A 88 -2.73 -2.96 15.12
C ALA A 88 -1.76 -3.79 14.26
N LEU A 89 -2.28 -4.58 13.32
CA LEU A 89 -1.47 -5.33 12.36
C LEU A 89 -0.66 -4.40 11.45
N MET A 90 -1.28 -3.33 10.95
CA MET A 90 -0.63 -2.36 10.07
C MET A 90 0.50 -1.61 10.80
N GLU A 91 0.29 -1.20 12.04
CA GLU A 91 1.34 -0.60 12.87
C GLU A 91 2.47 -1.59 13.18
N GLU A 92 2.17 -2.87 13.41
CA GLU A 92 3.21 -3.89 13.59
C GLU A 92 4.03 -4.13 12.30
N MET A 93 3.38 -4.15 11.14
CA MET A 93 4.07 -4.26 9.85
C MET A 93 4.97 -3.04 9.59
N LYS A 94 4.47 -1.83 9.89
CA LYS A 94 5.24 -0.59 9.81
C LYS A 94 6.47 -0.64 10.72
N ARG A 95 6.30 -1.05 11.98
CA ARG A 95 7.41 -1.22 12.93
C ARG A 95 8.46 -2.22 12.44
N LYS A 96 8.04 -3.32 11.81
CA LYS A 96 8.96 -4.30 11.21
C LYS A 96 9.73 -3.71 10.02
N ILE A 97 9.08 -2.91 9.19
CA ILE A 97 9.72 -2.21 8.07
C ILE A 97 10.75 -1.22 8.60
N ASP A 98 10.40 -0.41 9.59
CA ASP A 98 11.31 0.57 10.20
C ASP A 98 12.52 -0.13 10.84
N ASN A 99 12.32 -1.24 11.55
CA ASN A 99 13.41 -2.02 12.14
C ASN A 99 14.36 -2.61 11.08
N LEU A 100 13.82 -3.06 9.95
CA LEU A 100 14.64 -3.55 8.84
C LEU A 100 15.43 -2.42 8.18
N ALA A 101 14.83 -1.23 8.03
CA ALA A 101 15.51 -0.04 7.52
C ALA A 101 16.69 0.35 8.43
N ASP A 102 16.49 0.42 9.74
CA ASP A 102 17.55 0.72 10.71
C ASP A 102 18.72 -0.26 10.63
N ARG A 103 18.43 -1.56 10.46
CA ARG A 103 19.46 -2.60 10.32
C ARG A 103 20.25 -2.45 9.02
N ILE A 104 19.60 -2.04 7.93
CA ILE A 104 20.27 -1.77 6.65
C ILE A 104 21.21 -0.57 6.81
N ASP A 105 20.75 0.51 7.44
CA ASP A 105 21.57 1.69 7.70
C ASP A 105 22.78 1.37 8.58
N GLN A 106 22.59 0.58 9.65
CA GLN A 106 23.69 0.13 10.51
C GLN A 106 24.73 -0.72 9.76
N THR A 107 24.30 -1.64 8.89
CA THR A 107 25.23 -2.45 8.09
C THR A 107 25.95 -1.63 7.02
N ALA A 108 25.28 -0.66 6.40
CA ALA A 108 25.92 0.27 5.48
C ALA A 108 27.03 1.09 6.16
N ILE A 109 26.77 1.60 7.38
CA ILE A 109 27.76 2.31 8.19
C ILE A 109 28.93 1.39 8.58
N HIS A 110 28.64 0.14 8.97
CA HIS A 110 29.69 -0.83 9.33
C HIS A 110 30.59 -1.18 8.14
N ASN A 111 30.01 -1.40 6.96
CA ASN A 111 30.76 -1.67 5.73
C ASN A 111 31.57 -0.46 5.27
N GLN A 112 31.08 0.77 5.50
CA GLN A 112 31.85 1.98 5.24
C GLN A 112 33.04 2.12 6.22
N ALA A 113 32.83 1.85 7.51
CA ALA A 113 33.90 1.85 8.50
C ALA A 113 34.97 0.77 8.22
N GLN A 114 34.55 -0.44 7.82
CA GLN A 114 35.45 -1.51 7.41
C GLN A 114 36.15 -1.21 6.06
N GLY A 115 35.43 -0.63 5.08
CA GLY A 115 36.02 -0.20 3.80
C GLY A 115 37.07 0.90 3.96
N VAL A 116 36.93 1.76 4.99
CA VAL A 116 37.96 2.76 5.36
C VAL A 116 39.16 2.10 6.05
N ALA A 117 38.95 1.03 6.83
CA ALA A 117 40.04 0.27 7.46
C ALA A 117 40.85 -0.57 6.45
N VAL A 118 40.18 -1.19 5.46
CA VAL A 118 40.84 -1.99 4.41
C VAL A 118 41.70 -1.11 3.48
N ARG A 119 41.26 0.12 3.16
CA ARG A 119 42.06 1.05 2.36
C ARG A 119 43.34 1.56 3.03
N ARG A 120 43.56 1.28 4.33
CA ARG A 120 44.83 1.57 5.01
C ARG A 120 45.79 0.38 5.09
N GLN A 121 45.35 -0.84 4.80
CA GLN A 121 46.23 -2.02 4.78
C GLN A 121 46.66 -2.44 3.38
N GLU A 122 45.97 -2.00 2.33
CA GLU A 122 46.29 -2.36 0.95
C GLU A 122 47.01 -1.22 0.23
N GLU A 123 48.20 -0.86 0.73
CA GLU A 123 49.28 -0.42 -0.16
C GLU A 123 50.04 -1.67 -0.60
N PRO A 124 49.89 -2.13 -1.86
CA PRO A 124 50.85 -3.04 -2.40
C PRO A 124 52.15 -2.25 -2.51
N ARG A 125 53.17 -2.63 -1.71
CA ARG A 125 54.57 -2.33 -2.01
C ARG A 125 54.87 -2.92 -3.39
N ARG A 126 54.51 -2.19 -4.44
CA ARG A 126 54.96 -2.46 -5.79
C ARG A 126 56.44 -2.21 -5.78
N ASN A 127 57.19 -3.30 -5.91
CA ASN A 127 58.62 -3.32 -6.21
C ASN A 127 59.00 -2.15 -7.15
N GLU A 128 59.57 -1.10 -6.57
CA GLU A 128 60.34 -0.06 -7.27
C GLU A 128 61.72 -0.57 -7.70
N GLN A 129 61.86 -1.87 -7.94
CA GLN A 129 63.05 -2.51 -8.47
C GLN A 129 62.64 -3.48 -9.56
N GLN A 130 62.19 -2.91 -10.68
CA GLN A 130 62.40 -3.38 -12.05
C GLN A 130 61.60 -2.49 -13.03
N ARG A 131 61.79 -1.16 -12.94
CA ARG A 131 61.66 -0.34 -14.15
C ARG A 131 62.85 -0.67 -15.04
N SER A 132 62.71 -1.73 -15.83
CA SER A 132 63.57 -1.99 -16.97
C SER A 132 63.67 -0.70 -17.76
N GLN A 133 64.82 -0.02 -17.67
CA GLN A 133 65.03 1.24 -18.39
C GLN A 133 64.68 1.01 -19.87
N PRO A 134 63.90 1.90 -20.51
CA PRO A 134 63.41 1.64 -21.86
C PRO A 134 64.60 1.45 -22.81
N ARG A 135 64.71 0.23 -23.34
CA ARG A 135 65.68 -0.15 -24.37
C ARG A 135 65.04 0.10 -25.72
N CYS A 136 65.79 0.73 -26.62
CA CYS A 136 65.35 0.92 -27.99
C CYS A 136 65.45 -0.41 -28.76
N CYS A 137 64.34 -0.96 -29.23
CA CYS A 137 64.29 -2.28 -29.87
C CYS A 137 65.02 -2.36 -31.23
N SER A 138 65.50 -1.25 -31.80
CA SER A 138 66.27 -1.24 -33.05
C SER A 138 67.80 -1.23 -32.86
N TRP A 139 68.32 -0.83 -31.69
CA TRP A 139 69.77 -0.71 -31.44
C TRP A 139 70.23 -1.26 -30.07
N GLY A 140 69.31 -1.75 -29.23
CA GLY A 140 69.61 -2.44 -27.97
C GLY A 140 70.16 -1.58 -26.82
N ARG A 141 70.37 -0.27 -27.02
CA ARG A 141 70.85 0.64 -25.97
C ARG A 141 69.72 1.28 -25.17
N ILE A 142 70.05 1.61 -23.93
CA ILE A 142 69.16 2.20 -22.94
C ILE A 142 69.18 3.73 -23.05
N GLY A 143 68.02 4.39 -22.97
CA GLY A 143 67.95 5.85 -22.82
C GLY A 143 66.78 6.56 -23.53
N HIS A 144 66.06 5.89 -24.44
CA HIS A 144 64.91 6.49 -25.12
C HIS A 144 63.90 5.42 -25.57
N LEU A 145 62.63 5.82 -25.70
CA LEU A 145 61.57 4.99 -26.27
C LEU A 145 61.70 4.91 -27.80
N ALA A 146 61.35 3.77 -28.39
CA ALA A 146 61.46 3.51 -29.85
C ALA A 146 60.77 4.58 -30.72
N ARG A 147 59.69 5.21 -30.22
CA ARG A 147 58.97 6.30 -30.90
C ARG A 147 59.79 7.59 -31.06
N ASN A 148 60.83 7.78 -30.25
CA ASN A 148 61.71 8.95 -30.28
C ASN A 148 63.08 8.65 -30.91
N CYS A 149 63.25 7.48 -31.54
CA CYS A 149 64.51 7.11 -32.19
C CYS A 149 64.69 7.86 -33.51
N ARG A 150 65.76 8.66 -33.64
CA ARG A 150 66.03 9.49 -34.84
C ARG A 150 66.59 8.71 -36.05
N SER A 151 66.84 7.40 -35.94
CA SER A 151 67.23 6.57 -37.09
C SER A 151 65.99 6.22 -37.93
N GLY A 152 65.59 7.10 -38.84
CA GLY A 152 64.33 7.01 -39.59
C GLY A 152 64.18 5.75 -40.47
N ARG A 153 63.61 4.68 -39.91
CA ARG A 153 62.92 3.63 -40.67
C ARG A 153 61.55 3.39 -40.06
N ARG A 154 60.50 3.84 -40.74
CA ARG A 154 59.10 3.46 -40.45
C ARG A 154 58.97 1.96 -40.65
N LEU A 155 58.93 1.18 -39.56
CA LEU A 155 58.44 -0.19 -39.62
C LEU A 155 56.94 -0.16 -39.34
N ASN A 156 56.18 -0.43 -40.40
CA ASN A 156 54.73 -0.43 -40.44
C ASN A 156 54.21 -1.66 -39.68
N TRP A 157 53.86 -1.50 -38.40
CA TRP A 157 53.22 -2.55 -37.62
C TRP A 157 51.71 -2.29 -37.56
N ILE A 158 50.95 -3.08 -38.32
CA ILE A 158 49.49 -3.15 -38.29
C ILE A 158 49.13 -4.31 -37.35
N GLY A 159 48.62 -4.00 -36.16
CA GLY A 159 48.03 -4.96 -35.23
C GLY A 159 46.50 -4.85 -35.22
N PRO A 160 45.75 -5.97 -35.15
CA PRO A 160 44.31 -5.99 -35.35
C PRO A 160 43.59 -5.46 -34.10
N GLY A 161 42.72 -4.46 -34.28
CA GLY A 161 41.93 -3.88 -33.18
C GLY A 161 41.56 -2.41 -33.33
N ALA A 162 42.01 -1.72 -34.39
CA ALA A 162 41.59 -0.35 -34.68
C ALA A 162 40.20 -0.31 -35.32
N ALA A 163 39.18 -0.65 -34.53
CA ALA A 163 37.79 -0.34 -34.84
C ALA A 163 37.52 1.13 -34.52
N ASP A 164 37.08 1.80 -35.57
CA ASP A 164 36.74 3.18 -35.79
C ASP A 164 35.86 3.83 -34.68
N ARG A 165 36.33 4.97 -34.13
CA ARG A 165 35.51 5.91 -33.35
C ARG A 165 36.02 7.34 -33.51
N ARG A 166 35.70 8.01 -34.61
CA ARG A 166 35.51 9.49 -34.67
C ARG A 166 34.49 9.80 -35.79
N ARG A 167 33.19 9.86 -35.49
CA ARG A 167 32.43 11.09 -35.17
C ARG A 167 32.92 12.30 -35.98
N GLY A 168 32.35 12.51 -37.16
CA GLY A 168 32.42 13.78 -37.90
C GLY A 168 31.24 14.70 -37.55
N PRO A 169 31.40 16.03 -37.63
CA PRO A 169 30.29 16.97 -37.56
C PRO A 169 29.62 17.09 -38.95
N GLN A 170 28.30 17.13 -38.98
CA GLN A 170 27.53 17.46 -40.18
C GLN A 170 27.29 18.98 -40.22
N ASN A 171 27.62 19.60 -41.35
CA ASN A 171 26.98 20.82 -41.85
C ASN A 171 25.73 20.41 -42.62
#